data_AF-A0A2D6JU42-F1
#
_entry.id   AF-A0A2D6JU42-F1
#
_cell.length_a   1.000
_cell.length_b   1.000
_cell.length_c   1.000
_cell.angle_alpha   90.00
_cell.angle_beta   90.00
_cell.angle_gamma   90.00
#
_symmetry.space_group_name_H-M   'P 1'
#
loop_
_entity.id
_entity.type
_entity.pdbx_description
1 polymer ?
#
loop_
_entity_poly.entity_id
_entity_poly.type
_entity_poly.pdbx_seq_one_letter_code
_entity_poly.pdbx_strand_id
1 'polypeptide(L)'
;MIVRFWKWFWSPTKKFTWGAILIAGGLGGMILLGGFNAAMEEFNTLEFCVSCHEMEQLVFKEYKKTIHYANRTGVRVTCADCHVPRSRLPQAQERPQLHPNRRLVQFLARWPYDPTAKVVPAQWGSISGAL
;
A
#
# COMPACT_ATOMS: atom_id res chain seq x y z
N MET A 1 32.59 8.85 -41.54
CA MET A 1 31.51 7.84 -41.75
C MET A 1 30.99 7.23 -40.45
N ILE A 2 31.82 6.98 -39.43
CA ILE A 2 31.42 6.44 -38.10
C ILE A 2 30.24 7.17 -37.43
N VAL A 3 30.23 8.51 -37.47
CA VAL A 3 29.23 9.33 -36.76
C VAL A 3 27.83 9.23 -37.38
N ARG A 4 27.74 8.96 -38.70
CA ARG A 4 26.46 8.73 -39.40
C ARG A 4 25.89 7.34 -39.09
N PHE A 5 26.75 6.34 -38.97
CA PHE A 5 26.34 4.98 -38.59
C PHE A 5 25.84 4.93 -37.15
N TRP A 6 26.53 5.62 -36.23
CA TRP A 6 26.11 5.75 -34.83
C TRP A 6 24.76 6.46 -34.69
N LYS A 7 24.56 7.57 -35.42
CA LYS A 7 23.27 8.30 -35.44
C LYS A 7 22.13 7.49 -36.04
N TRP A 8 22.41 6.62 -37.03
CA TRP A 8 21.40 5.75 -37.64
C TRP A 8 21.01 4.60 -36.72
N PHE A 9 21.98 3.95 -36.08
CA PHE A 9 21.73 2.86 -35.12
C PHE A 9 20.98 3.36 -33.87
N TRP A 10 21.28 4.58 -33.40
CA TRP A 10 20.56 5.23 -32.30
C TRP A 10 19.33 6.03 -32.74
N SER A 11 18.91 6.00 -34.01
CA SER A 11 17.74 6.76 -34.44
C SER A 11 16.44 6.06 -33.97
N PRO A 12 15.68 6.66 -33.03
CA PRO A 12 14.51 6.01 -32.49
C PRO A 12 13.39 6.05 -33.53
N THR A 13 13.06 4.90 -34.12
CA THR A 13 11.94 4.80 -35.06
C THR A 13 10.66 5.07 -34.27
N LYS A 14 9.95 6.17 -34.59
CA LYS A 14 8.83 6.72 -33.78
C LYS A 14 7.81 5.67 -33.31
N LYS A 15 7.60 4.58 -34.06
CA LYS A 15 6.69 3.46 -33.71
C LYS A 15 7.26 2.54 -32.63
N PHE A 16 8.56 2.25 -32.66
CA PHE A 16 9.24 1.44 -31.64
C PHE A 16 9.46 2.23 -30.34
N THR A 17 9.63 3.54 -30.42
CA THR A 17 9.81 4.40 -29.25
C THR A 17 8.62 4.34 -28.29
N TRP A 18 7.39 4.40 -28.81
CA TRP A 18 6.18 4.32 -27.97
C TRP A 18 6.02 2.96 -27.29
N GLY A 19 6.26 1.86 -28.02
CA GLY A 19 6.22 0.51 -27.44
C GLY A 19 7.28 0.31 -26.35
N ALA A 20 8.50 0.78 -26.59
CA ALA A 20 9.59 0.71 -25.61
C ALA A 20 9.29 1.52 -24.34
N ILE A 21 8.72 2.72 -24.47
CA ILE A 21 8.34 3.57 -23.33
C ILE A 21 7.23 2.91 -22.50
N LEU A 22 6.21 2.33 -23.14
CA LEU A 22 5.13 1.67 -22.41
C LEU A 22 5.61 0.43 -21.65
N ILE A 23 6.48 -0.37 -22.26
CA ILE A 23 7.03 -1.56 -21.60
C ILE A 23 7.97 -1.16 -20.45
N ALA A 24 8.91 -0.25 -20.71
CA ALA A 24 9.86 0.21 -19.69
C ALA A 24 9.15 0.96 -18.54
N GLY A 25 8.20 1.83 -18.87
CA GLY A 25 7.39 2.56 -17.89
C GLY A 25 6.45 1.64 -17.12
N GLY A 26 5.84 0.64 -17.77
CA GLY A 26 4.98 -0.35 -17.11
C GLY A 26 5.76 -1.24 -16.14
N LEU A 27 6.91 -1.78 -16.58
CA LEU A 27 7.78 -2.59 -15.73
C LEU A 27 8.38 -1.76 -14.59
N GLY A 28 8.87 -0.55 -14.89
CA GLY A 28 9.39 0.38 -13.88
C GLY A 28 8.32 0.76 -12.86
N GLY A 29 7.10 1.05 -13.31
CA GLY A 29 5.96 1.35 -12.46
C GLY A 29 5.58 0.17 -11.56
N MET A 30 5.55 -1.05 -12.09
CA MET A 30 5.25 -2.26 -11.31
C MET A 30 6.30 -2.53 -10.23
N ILE A 31 7.59 -2.37 -10.56
CA ILE A 31 8.68 -2.54 -9.60
C ILE A 31 8.62 -1.44 -8.53
N LEU A 32 8.41 -0.18 -8.91
CA LEU A 32 8.38 0.92 -7.95
C LEU A 32 7.17 0.84 -7.04
N LEU A 33 5.99 0.61 -7.59
CA LEU A 33 4.78 0.47 -6.77
C LEU A 33 4.84 -0.78 -5.92
N GLY A 34 5.24 -1.93 -6.47
CA GLY A 34 5.37 -3.17 -5.72
C GLY A 34 6.45 -3.10 -4.64
N GLY A 35 7.64 -2.62 -5.01
CA GLY A 35 8.78 -2.46 -4.10
C GLY A 35 8.52 -1.44 -3.00
N PHE A 36 7.88 -0.31 -3.30
CA PHE A 36 7.52 0.66 -2.27
C PHE A 36 6.48 0.11 -1.30
N ASN A 37 5.48 -0.64 -1.76
CA ASN A 37 4.52 -1.28 -0.86
C ASN A 37 5.19 -2.35 0.03
N ALA A 38 6.10 -3.15 -0.53
CA ALA A 38 6.87 -4.13 0.23
C ALA A 38 7.76 -3.46 1.30
N ALA A 39 8.46 -2.38 0.94
CA ALA A 39 9.30 -1.63 1.88
C ALA A 39 8.47 -1.01 3.02
N MET A 40 7.28 -0.48 2.72
CA MET A 40 6.39 0.05 3.75
C MET A 40 5.90 -1.02 4.71
N GLU A 41 5.65 -2.26 4.26
CA GLU A 41 5.28 -3.36 5.14
C GLU A 41 6.42 -3.72 6.09
N GLU A 42 7.66 -3.72 5.59
CA GLU A 42 8.85 -3.99 6.40
C GLU A 42 9.01 -2.95 7.54
N PHE A 43 8.77 -1.68 7.25
CA PHE A 43 8.80 -0.61 8.26
C PHE A 43 7.64 -0.67 9.27
N ASN A 44 6.64 -1.51 9.04
CA ASN A 44 5.55 -1.75 9.97
C ASN A 44 5.77 -2.99 10.84
N THR A 45 6.90 -3.69 10.69
CA THR A 45 7.22 -4.86 11.50
C THR A 45 7.62 -4.48 12.92
N LEU A 46 7.47 -5.42 13.85
CA LEU A 46 7.95 -5.24 15.22
C LEU A 46 9.47 -5.11 15.28
N GLU A 47 10.19 -5.81 14.39
CA GLU A 47 11.65 -5.82 14.30
C GLU A 47 12.20 -4.44 13.94
N PHE A 48 11.59 -3.77 12.96
CA PHE A 48 11.91 -2.38 12.65
C PHE A 48 11.58 -1.45 13.82
N CYS A 49 10.44 -1.63 14.49
CA CYS A 49 10.06 -0.78 15.61
C CYS A 49 11.07 -0.86 16.78
N VAL A 50 11.65 -2.04 17.04
CA VAL A 50 12.65 -2.24 18.10
C VAL A 50 14.09 -2.01 17.63
N SER A 51 14.32 -1.63 16.38
CA SER A 51 15.68 -1.31 15.91
C SER A 51 16.19 0.02 16.46
N CYS A 52 15.31 0.85 17.02
CA CYS A 52 15.65 2.11 17.67
C CYS A 52 15.95 1.89 19.16
N HIS A 53 17.10 2.40 19.65
CA HIS A 53 17.56 2.18 21.02
C HIS A 53 16.54 2.56 22.11
N GLU A 54 15.80 3.65 21.93
CA GLU A 54 14.75 4.10 22.85
C GLU A 54 13.59 3.10 22.91
N MET A 55 13.17 2.62 21.73
CA MET A 55 12.07 1.67 21.62
C MET A 55 12.46 0.32 22.20
N GLU A 56 13.69 -0.15 21.97
CA GLU A 56 14.18 -1.42 22.50
C GLU A 56 14.34 -1.39 24.02
N GLN A 57 14.99 -0.35 24.55
CA GLN A 57 15.47 -0.34 25.93
C GLN A 57 14.40 0.04 26.94
N LEU A 58 13.41 0.85 26.53
CA LEU A 58 12.36 1.36 27.41
C LEU A 58 11.00 0.80 27.02
N VAL A 59 10.48 1.18 25.84
CA VAL A 59 9.10 0.88 25.44
C VAL A 59 8.84 -0.61 25.27
N PHE A 60 9.76 -1.34 24.63
CA PHE A 60 9.60 -2.78 24.36
C PHE A 60 9.61 -3.61 25.65
N LYS A 61 10.39 -3.20 26.66
CA LYS A 61 10.39 -3.86 27.97
C LYS A 61 9.06 -3.68 28.69
N GLU A 62 8.41 -2.54 28.53
CA GLU A 62 7.10 -2.30 29.12
C GLU A 62 6.00 -3.02 28.34
N TYR A 63 6.02 -2.94 27.01
CA TYR A 63 5.11 -3.68 26.13
C TYR A 63 5.09 -5.19 26.45
N LYS A 64 6.25 -5.79 26.76
CA LYS A 64 6.39 -7.19 27.19
C LYS A 64 5.56 -7.57 28.41
N LYS A 65 5.28 -6.63 29.31
CA LYS A 65 4.49 -6.85 30.52
C LYS A 65 2.99 -6.67 30.30
N THR A 66 2.58 -6.22 29.10
CA THR A 66 1.19 -5.93 28.80
C THR A 66 0.44 -7.13 28.22
N ILE A 67 -0.89 -7.08 28.29
CA ILE A 67 -1.80 -8.04 27.65
C ILE A 67 -1.64 -8.09 26.12
N HIS A 68 -1.03 -7.07 25.50
CA HIS A 68 -0.83 -7.01 24.04
C HIS A 68 0.34 -7.89 23.59
N TYR A 69 1.31 -8.17 24.46
CA TYR A 69 2.43 -9.09 24.19
C TYR A 69 2.04 -10.55 24.46
N ALA A 70 1.41 -10.81 25.61
CA ALA A 70 1.02 -12.14 26.08
C ALA A 70 -0.51 -12.21 26.23
N ASN A 71 -1.21 -12.41 25.11
CA ASN A 71 -2.66 -12.49 25.09
C ASN A 71 -3.15 -13.93 25.20
N ARG A 72 -4.26 -14.12 25.92
CA ARG A 72 -4.94 -15.42 26.11
C ARG A 72 -5.50 -16.05 24.83
N THR A 73 -5.77 -15.23 23.80
CA THR A 73 -6.30 -15.70 22.51
C THR A 73 -5.22 -16.11 21.52
N GLY A 74 -3.93 -15.97 21.89
CA GLY A 74 -2.80 -16.26 21.00
C GLY A 74 -2.56 -15.22 19.89
N VAL A 75 -3.40 -14.18 19.80
CA VAL A 75 -3.23 -13.07 18.85
C VAL A 75 -2.39 -11.99 19.50
N ARG A 76 -1.30 -11.62 18.81
CA ARG A 76 -0.37 -10.59 19.25
C ARG A 76 -0.50 -9.34 18.39
N VAL A 77 -0.67 -8.20 19.05
CA VAL A 77 -0.83 -6.89 18.41
C VAL A 77 0.52 -6.18 18.41
N THR A 78 1.03 -5.79 17.24
CA THR A 78 2.32 -5.09 17.12
C THR A 78 2.16 -3.57 17.25
N CYS A 79 3.26 -2.83 17.29
CA CYS A 79 3.24 -1.37 17.40
C CYS A 79 2.46 -0.73 16.25
N ALA A 80 2.67 -1.21 15.02
CA ALA A 80 2.04 -0.65 13.82
C ALA A 80 0.52 -0.84 13.79
N ASP A 81 -0.02 -1.88 14.44
CA ASP A 81 -1.47 -2.12 14.48
C ASP A 81 -2.26 -0.98 15.14
N CYS A 82 -1.61 -0.19 16.01
CA CYS A 82 -2.22 0.96 16.67
C CYS A 82 -1.59 2.30 16.26
N HIS A 83 -0.28 2.35 16.01
CA HIS A 83 0.43 3.59 15.65
C HIS A 83 0.36 3.95 14.18
N VAL A 84 0.11 2.98 13.30
CA VAL A 84 -0.03 3.21 11.86
C VAL A 84 -1.49 3.00 11.52
N PRO A 85 -2.27 4.10 11.41
CA PRO A 85 -3.69 3.99 11.09
C PRO A 85 -3.85 3.24 9.78
N ARG A 86 -4.56 2.12 9.83
CA ARG A 86 -4.97 1.42 8.62
C ARG A 86 -6.12 2.20 7.98
N SER A 87 -5.79 3.17 7.14
CA SER A 87 -6.80 3.86 6.32
C SER A 87 -6.21 4.31 4.99
N ARG A 88 -6.64 3.68 3.90
CA ARG A 88 -6.61 4.28 2.54
C ARG A 88 -7.83 3.95 1.66
N LEU A 89 -8.79 3.18 2.17
CA LEU A 89 -10.09 2.81 1.57
C LEU A 89 -11.10 2.60 2.72
N PRO A 90 -12.40 2.91 2.58
CA PRO A 90 -13.43 2.54 3.56
C PRO A 90 -13.65 1.02 3.71
N GLN A 91 -12.82 0.18 3.07
CA GLN A 91 -13.00 -1.27 2.97
C GLN A 91 -11.76 -2.07 3.40
N ALA A 92 -10.70 -1.42 3.90
CA ALA A 92 -9.47 -2.11 4.33
C ALA A 92 -9.30 -2.17 5.86
N GLN A 93 -10.36 -1.93 6.63
CA GLN A 93 -10.32 -1.97 8.10
C GLN A 93 -11.29 -3.00 8.69
N GLU A 94 -11.53 -4.08 7.96
CA GLU A 94 -12.11 -5.29 8.55
C GLU A 94 -11.16 -6.44 8.23
N ARG A 95 -10.10 -6.63 9.04
CA ARG A 95 -9.63 -8.00 9.27
C ARG A 95 -10.63 -8.60 10.25
N PRO A 96 -11.59 -9.42 9.84
CA PRO A 96 -12.48 -10.05 10.80
C PRO A 96 -11.67 -11.20 11.38
N GLN A 97 -11.29 -11.08 12.65
CA GLN A 97 -11.05 -12.22 13.51
C GLN A 97 -12.38 -12.98 13.74
N LEU A 98 -13.08 -13.35 12.67
CA LEU A 98 -14.39 -13.99 12.72
C LEU A 98 -14.41 -15.15 11.71
N HIS A 99 -14.11 -16.36 12.20
CA HIS A 99 -14.78 -17.58 11.72
C HIS A 99 -16.31 -17.39 11.86
N PRO A 100 -17.23 -18.06 11.12
CA PRO A 100 -17.14 -18.86 9.89
C PRO A 100 -18.26 -18.54 8.85
N ASN A 101 -17.96 -18.39 7.55
CA ASN A 101 -18.81 -18.93 6.46
C ASN A 101 -18.18 -18.74 5.07
N ARG A 102 -17.62 -19.84 4.55
CA ARG A 102 -16.83 -19.94 3.31
C ARG A 102 -17.61 -19.67 2.00
N ARG A 103 -18.92 -19.39 2.05
CA ARG A 103 -19.76 -19.19 0.85
C ARG A 103 -19.84 -17.74 0.36
N LEU A 104 -19.66 -16.73 1.22
CA LEU A 104 -19.78 -15.32 0.80
C LEU A 104 -18.49 -14.81 0.11
N VAL A 105 -17.33 -15.29 0.56
CA VAL A 105 -16.01 -14.91 0.02
C VAL A 105 -15.83 -15.37 -1.44
N GLN A 106 -16.43 -16.49 -1.83
CA GLN A 106 -16.42 -16.96 -3.22
C GLN A 106 -17.33 -16.13 -4.15
N PHE A 107 -18.37 -15.46 -3.61
CA PHE A 107 -19.29 -14.64 -4.41
C PHE A 107 -18.73 -13.24 -4.68
N LEU A 108 -17.99 -12.66 -3.72
CA LEU A 108 -17.39 -11.33 -3.84
C LEU A 108 -16.04 -11.32 -4.57
N ALA A 109 -15.31 -12.45 -4.61
CA ALA A 109 -14.11 -12.60 -5.43
C ALA A 109 -14.37 -12.55 -6.97
N ARG A 110 -15.64 -12.37 -7.39
CA ARG A 110 -16.07 -12.34 -8.79
C ARG A 110 -16.51 -10.96 -9.29
N TRP A 111 -16.57 -9.90 -8.48
CA TRP A 111 -17.03 -8.60 -8.98
C TRP A 111 -15.89 -7.70 -9.49
N PRO A 112 -15.95 -7.22 -10.74
CA PRO A 112 -14.85 -6.52 -11.39
C PRO A 112 -14.83 -5.03 -11.02
N TYR A 113 -13.61 -4.51 -10.94
CA TYR A 113 -13.22 -3.10 -11.09
C TYR A 113 -14.13 -2.29 -12.04
N ASP A 114 -14.83 -1.27 -11.52
CA ASP A 114 -15.55 -0.26 -12.32
C ASP A 114 -14.81 1.10 -12.24
N PRO A 115 -14.17 1.56 -13.33
CA PRO A 115 -13.38 2.79 -13.36
C PRO A 115 -14.19 4.09 -13.52
N THR A 116 -15.52 4.08 -13.41
CA THR A 116 -16.35 5.29 -13.72
C THR A 116 -17.39 5.71 -12.67
N ALA A 117 -17.52 5.02 -11.54
CA ALA A 117 -18.51 5.38 -10.53
C ALA A 117 -18.13 6.64 -9.72
N LYS A 118 -18.58 7.82 -10.19
CA LYS A 118 -18.62 9.06 -9.41
C LYS A 118 -19.69 8.98 -8.32
N VAL A 119 -19.31 8.93 -7.04
CA VAL A 119 -20.23 9.27 -5.94
C VAL A 119 -19.47 10.04 -4.85
N VAL A 120 -19.81 11.32 -4.73
CA VAL A 120 -19.29 12.32 -3.77
C VAL A 120 -20.12 12.24 -2.48
N PRO A 121 -19.52 12.20 -1.27
CA PRO A 121 -20.25 12.47 -0.05
C PRO A 121 -20.05 13.92 0.42
N ALA A 122 -21.16 14.65 0.35
CA ALA A 122 -21.60 15.81 1.13
C ALA A 122 -20.71 16.34 2.29
N GLN A 123 -19.94 17.42 2.06
CA GLN A 123 -19.52 18.35 3.13
C GLN A 123 -19.09 19.77 2.69
N TRP A 124 -19.45 20.25 1.49
CA TRP A 124 -19.18 21.65 1.11
C TRP A 124 -20.47 22.47 1.04
N GLY A 125 -20.97 22.84 2.22
CA GLY A 125 -21.97 23.88 2.38
C GLY A 125 -21.51 24.86 3.46
N SER A 126 -20.82 25.93 3.06
CA SER A 126 -20.77 27.27 3.71
C SER A 126 -19.57 28.07 3.21
N ILE A 127 -19.69 28.61 2.00
CA ILE A 127 -19.05 29.81 1.41
C ILE A 127 -19.64 29.85 -0.01
N SER A 128 -20.53 30.75 -0.43
CA SER A 128 -20.74 32.15 -0.09
C SER A 128 -22.16 32.52 -0.53
N GLY A 129 -22.94 33.15 0.34
CA GLY A 129 -24.04 34.01 -0.08
C GLY A 129 -23.50 35.43 -0.18
N ALA A 130 -23.30 35.94 -1.39
CA ALA A 130 -23.28 37.36 -1.75
C ALA A 130 -22.84 37.50 -3.22
N LEU A 131 -23.78 37.96 -4.05
CA LEU A 131 -23.61 38.55 -5.39
C LEU A 131 -23.33 37.59 -6.56
#